data_AF-A0A5P3VLU2-F1
#
_entry.id   AF-A0A5P3VLU2-F1
#
_cell.length_a   1.000
_cell.length_b   1.000
_cell.length_c   1.000
_cell.angle_alpha   90.00
_cell.angle_beta   90.00
_cell.angle_gamma   90.00
#
_symmetry.space_group_name_H-M   'P 1'
#
loop_
_entity.id
_entity.type
_entity.pdbx_description
1 polymer ?
#
loop_
_entity_poly.entity_id
_entity_poly.type
_entity_poly.pdbx_seq_one_letter_code
_entity_poly.pdbx_strand_id
1 'polypeptide(L)'
;MNIQVILQYDGASSGAVVQRVKRLAAEVPEFAKVFVDLFESPDEAFQLDSVAVSTGEAYHLRVRLEPTDRLRELMAAFGAGKLD
;
A
#
# COMPACT_ATOMS: atom_id res chain seq x y z
N MET A 1 9.65 -26.55 -21.28
CA MET A 1 9.76 -25.08 -21.13
C MET A 1 10.08 -24.82 -19.66
N ASN A 2 11.28 -24.34 -19.33
CA ASN A 2 11.63 -23.98 -17.95
C ASN A 2 11.27 -22.51 -17.74
N ILE A 3 10.32 -22.24 -16.86
CA ILE A 3 9.96 -20.87 -16.48
C ILE A 3 10.83 -20.50 -15.27
N GLN A 4 11.73 -19.54 -15.45
CA GLN A 4 12.44 -18.91 -14.33
C GLN A 4 11.58 -17.77 -13.79
N VAL A 5 11.13 -17.89 -12.54
CA VAL A 5 10.42 -16.83 -11.82
C VAL A 5 11.42 -16.05 -10.98
N ILE A 6 11.59 -14.76 -11.24
CA ILE A 6 12.43 -13.87 -10.44
C ILE A 6 11.53 -13.01 -9.56
N LEU A 7 11.65 -13.17 -8.24
CA LEU A 7 10.94 -12.37 -7.25
C LEU A 7 11.71 -11.06 -6.98
N GLN A 8 11.06 -9.92 -7.19
CA GLN A 8 11.64 -8.60 -6.90
C GLN A 8 10.73 -7.81 -5.97
N TYR A 9 11.30 -7.17 -4.95
CA TYR A 9 10.56 -6.28 -4.07
C TYR A 9 10.66 -4.81 -4.55
N ASP A 10 9.52 -4.15 -4.74
CA ASP A 10 9.44 -2.73 -5.11
C ASP A 10 9.33 -1.84 -3.86
N GLY A 11 10.48 -1.55 -3.27
CA GLY A 11 10.58 -0.70 -2.09
C GLY A 11 10.22 0.77 -2.35
N ALA A 12 10.38 1.26 -3.58
CA ALA A 12 10.07 2.66 -3.92
C ALA A 12 8.57 2.92 -3.88
N SER A 13 7.77 2.04 -4.51
CA SER A 13 6.31 2.12 -4.49
C SER A 13 5.77 1.95 -3.07
N SER A 14 6.27 0.93 -2.36
CA SER A 14 5.91 0.66 -0.95
C SER A 14 6.24 1.86 -0.04
N GLY A 15 7.40 2.49 -0.25
CA GLY A 15 7.82 3.69 0.46
C GLY A 15 6.89 4.88 0.24
N ALA A 16 6.39 5.10 -0.98
CA ALA A 16 5.49 6.20 -1.28
C ALA A 16 4.16 6.11 -0.50
N VAL A 17 3.60 4.91 -0.35
CA VAL A 17 2.37 4.67 0.43
C VAL A 17 2.61 5.02 1.90
N VAL A 18 3.69 4.48 2.49
CA VAL A 18 4.04 4.74 3.88
C VAL A 18 4.27 6.23 4.13
N GLN A 19 4.95 6.94 3.22
CA GLN A 19 5.15 8.39 3.33
C GLN A 19 3.83 9.17 3.29
N ARG A 20 2.85 8.72 2.50
CA ARG A 20 1.54 9.36 2.43
C ARG A 20 0.74 9.18 3.72
N VAL A 21 0.74 7.97 4.28
CA VAL A 21 0.10 7.68 5.58
C VAL A 21 0.76 8.51 6.69
N LYS A 22 2.09 8.56 6.72
CA LYS A 22 2.84 9.37 7.69
C LYS A 22 2.52 10.86 7.58
N ARG A 23 2.39 11.38 6.36
CA ARG A 23 2.00 12.77 6.12
C ARG A 23 0.59 13.06 6.63
N LEU A 24 -0.39 12.21 6.31
CA LEU A 24 -1.76 12.36 6.78
C LEU A 24 -1.84 12.32 8.31
N ALA A 25 -1.10 11.41 8.96
CA ALA A 25 -1.04 11.34 10.42
C ALA A 25 -0.42 12.59 11.06
N ALA A 26 0.52 13.26 10.37
CA ALA A 26 1.14 14.48 10.86
C ALA A 26 0.27 15.73 10.63
N GLU A 27 -0.42 15.80 9.49
CA GLU A 27 -1.26 16.94 9.10
C GLU A 27 -2.66 16.89 9.74
N VAL A 28 -3.19 15.69 9.97
CA VAL A 28 -4.51 15.46 10.54
C VAL A 28 -4.41 14.47 11.71
N PRO A 29 -4.25 14.94 12.96
CA PRO A 29 -4.07 14.07 14.12
C PRO A 29 -5.19 13.03 14.31
N GLU A 30 -6.41 13.37 13.91
CA GLU A 30 -7.57 12.47 13.95
C GLU A 30 -7.40 11.26 13.03
N PHE A 31 -6.64 11.38 11.95
CA PHE A 31 -6.34 10.27 11.05
C PHE A 31 -5.65 9.12 11.80
N ALA A 32 -4.68 9.43 12.65
CA ALA A 32 -3.95 8.40 13.39
C ALA A 32 -4.86 7.64 14.36
N LYS A 33 -5.81 8.33 15.00
CA LYS A 33 -6.80 7.73 15.88
C LYS A 33 -7.74 6.80 15.09
N VAL A 34 -8.37 7.32 14.04
CA VAL A 34 -9.31 6.55 13.21
C VAL A 34 -8.61 5.39 12.51
N PHE A 35 -7.34 5.54 12.12
CA PHE A 35 -6.53 4.45 11.57
C PHE A 35 -6.37 3.30 12.56
N VAL A 36 -5.98 3.58 13.81
CA VAL A 36 -5.79 2.55 14.84
C VAL A 36 -7.13 1.92 15.25
N ASP A 37 -8.22 2.69 15.25
CA ASP A 37 -9.56 2.18 15.56
C ASP A 37 -10.12 1.30 14.43
N LEU A 38 -9.76 1.57 13.17
CA LEU A 38 -10.23 0.80 12.01
C LEU A 38 -9.40 -0.45 11.72
N PHE A 39 -8.09 -0.41 11.95
CA PHE A 39 -7.17 -1.48 11.58
C PHE A 39 -6.53 -2.08 12.82
N GLU A 40 -6.90 -3.32 13.14
CA GLU A 40 -6.37 -4.04 14.30
C GLU A 40 -4.92 -4.52 14.07
N SER A 41 -4.55 -4.69 12.80
CA SER A 41 -3.22 -5.12 12.39
C SER A 41 -2.80 -4.51 11.06
N PRO A 42 -1.47 -4.43 10.78
CA PRO A 42 -0.97 -3.86 9.54
C PRO A 42 -1.47 -4.57 8.27
N ASP A 43 -1.76 -5.87 8.32
CA ASP A 43 -2.27 -6.65 7.18
C ASP A 43 -3.72 -6.33 6.80
N GLU A 44 -4.51 -5.72 7.69
CA GLU A 44 -5.82 -5.17 7.34
C GLU A 44 -5.70 -3.85 6.55
N ALA A 45 -4.62 -3.12 6.80
CA ALA A 45 -4.33 -1.83 6.17
C ALA A 45 -3.53 -1.99 4.86
N PHE A 46 -2.69 -3.02 4.77
CA PHE A 46 -1.79 -3.24 3.65
C PHE A 46 -1.84 -4.68 3.14
N GLN A 47 -1.78 -4.82 1.82
CA GLN A 47 -1.70 -6.11 1.14
C GLN A 47 -0.45 -6.19 0.27
N LEU A 48 0.00 -7.42 0.02
CA LEU A 48 1.04 -7.70 -0.96
C LEU A 48 0.40 -7.94 -2.31
N ASP A 49 0.70 -7.08 -3.28
CA ASP A 49 0.29 -7.24 -4.67
C ASP A 49 1.46 -7.79 -5.49
N SER A 50 1.13 -8.62 -6.49
CA SER A 50 2.10 -9.21 -7.41
C SER A 50 1.84 -8.75 -8.83
N VAL A 51 2.83 -8.11 -9.45
CA VAL A 51 2.76 -7.66 -10.84
C VAL A 51 3.63 -8.56 -11.69
N ALA A 52 3.02 -9.21 -12.68
CA ALA A 52 3.76 -9.93 -13.71
C ALA A 52 4.40 -8.93 -14.67
N VAL A 53 5.72 -9.01 -14.81
CA VAL A 53 6.50 -8.18 -15.71
C VAL A 53 7.22 -9.11 -16.69
N SER A 54 6.89 -9.00 -17.97
CA SER A 54 7.59 -9.77 -19.02
C SER A 54 8.80 -8.98 -19.50
N THR A 55 9.99 -9.51 -19.29
CA THR A 55 11.21 -8.99 -19.92
C THR A 55 11.99 -10.11 -20.59
N GLY A 56 11.96 -10.12 -21.93
CA GLY A 56 12.79 -10.98 -22.78
C GLY A 56 12.42 -12.46 -22.71
N GLU A 57 12.90 -13.15 -21.66
CA GLU A 57 12.89 -14.62 -21.54
C GLU A 57 12.54 -15.12 -20.12
N ALA A 58 12.41 -14.23 -19.12
CA ALA A 58 12.07 -14.59 -17.74
C ALA A 58 10.74 -13.94 -17.30
N TYR A 59 9.99 -14.66 -16.45
CA TYR A 59 8.82 -14.11 -15.78
C TYR A 59 9.29 -13.41 -14.51
N HIS A 60 9.25 -12.07 -14.51
CA HIS A 60 9.53 -11.31 -13.29
C HIS A 60 8.22 -11.12 -12.54
N LEU A 61 8.18 -11.56 -11.29
CA LEU A 61 7.07 -11.29 -10.40
C LEU A 61 7.55 -10.25 -9.39
N ARG A 62 6.97 -9.07 -9.49
CA ARG A 62 7.27 -7.96 -8.60
C ARG A 62 6.27 -7.92 -7.48
N VAL A 63 6.74 -8.02 -6.25
CA VAL A 63 5.93 -7.89 -5.03
C VAL A 63 6.04 -6.45 -4.52
N ARG A 64 4.92 -5.84 -4.19
CA ARG A 64 4.85 -4.50 -3.62
C ARG A 64 3.82 -4.42 -2.50
N LEU A 65 4.07 -3.55 -1.53
CA LEU A 65 3.11 -3.21 -0.50
C LEU A 65 2.11 -2.20 -1.08
N GLU A 66 0.82 -2.55 -1.06
CA GLU A 66 -0.26 -1.70 -1.52
C GLU A 66 -1.26 -1.47 -0.37
N PRO A 67 -1.88 -0.28 -0.26
CA PRO A 67 -2.98 -0.09 0.66
C PRO A 67 -4.19 -0.93 0.21
N THR A 68 -4.90 -1.51 1.17
CA THR A 68 -6.21 -2.14 0.94
C THR A 68 -7.24 -1.09 0.51
N ASP A 69 -8.36 -1.53 -0.08
CA ASP A 69 -9.44 -0.61 -0.47
C ASP A 69 -9.95 0.20 0.71
N ARG A 70 -10.06 -0.44 1.89
CA ARG A 70 -10.43 0.21 3.14
C ARG A 70 -9.45 1.33 3.53
N LEU A 71 -8.13 1.10 3.42
CA LEU A 71 -7.15 2.15 3.68
C LEU A 71 -7.20 3.25 2.60
N ARG A 72 -7.43 2.91 1.33
CA ARG A 72 -7.60 3.90 0.25
C ARG A 72 -8.79 4.81 0.51
N GLU A 73 -9.92 4.25 0.91
CA GLU A 73 -11.14 4.99 1.26
C GLU A 73 -10.88 5.93 2.44
N LEU A 74 -10.24 5.44 3.50
CA LEU A 74 -9.88 6.27 4.65
C LEU A 74 -8.98 7.45 4.24
N MET A 75 -7.88 7.18 3.52
CA MET A 75 -6.98 8.24 3.04
C MET A 75 -7.70 9.24 2.11
N ALA A 76 -8.67 8.79 1.32
CA ALA A 76 -9.47 9.65 0.46
C ALA A 76 -10.45 10.53 1.25
N ALA A 77 -11.11 9.99 2.28
CA ALA A 77 -12.01 10.74 3.15
C ALA A 77 -11.30 11.90 3.84
N PHE A 78 -10.15 11.61 4.45
CA PHE A 78 -9.30 12.61 5.10
C PHE A 78 -8.69 13.60 4.09
N GLY A 79 -8.22 13.12 2.93
CA GLY A 79 -7.69 13.98 1.88
C GLY A 79 -8.72 14.91 1.23
N ALA A 80 -10.01 14.56 1.26
CA ALA A 80 -11.10 15.38 0.76
C ALA A 80 -11.71 16.31 1.80
N GLY A 81 -11.22 16.29 3.05
CA GLY A 81 -11.84 17.03 4.16
C GLY A 81 -13.26 16.58 4.49
N LYS A 82 -13.63 15.35 4.11
CA LYS A 82 -14.95 14.76 4.42
C LYS A 82 -14.86 14.05 5.77
N LEU A 83 -14.72 14.85 6.83
CA LEU A 83 -14.88 14.41 8.21
C LEU A 83 -16.16 15.07 8.70
N ASP A 84 -17.21 14.28 8.85
CA ASP A 84 -18.48 14.68 9.48
C ASP A 84 -18.48 14.14 10.92
#